data_AF-A0A356ISS9-F1
#
_entry.id   AF-A0A356ISS9-F1
#
_cell.length_a   1.000
_cell.length_b   1.000
_cell.length_c   1.000
_cell.angle_alpha   90.00
_cell.angle_beta   90.00
_cell.angle_gamma   90.00
#
_symmetry.space_group_name_H-M   'P 1'
#
loop_
_entity.id
_entity.type
_entity.pdbx_description
1 polymer ?
#
loop_
_entity_poly.entity_id
_entity_poly.type
_entity_poly.pdbx_seq_one_letter_code
_entity_poly.pdbx_strand_id
1 'polypeptide(L)' 'YKDLDTLKNYITETGKIVPSRITGTSAKYQRQLARAVKRARALALLPYSDSHK' A
#
# COMPACT_ATOMS: atom_id res chain seq x y z
N TYR A 1 1.73 3.18 8.37
CA TYR A 1 0.94 1.94 8.53
C TYR A 1 -0.34 2.22 9.29
N LYS A 2 -0.29 3.07 10.33
CA LYS A 2 -1.48 3.49 11.09
C LYS A 2 -2.36 4.49 10.33
N ASP A 3 -1.75 5.32 9.48
CA ASP A 3 -2.48 6.16 8.54
C ASP A 3 -2.92 5.31 7.33
N LEU A 4 -4.19 4.92 7.31
CA LEU A 4 -4.78 4.08 6.28
C LEU A 4 -5.22 4.89 5.06
N ASP A 5 -5.63 6.14 5.24
CA ASP A 5 -6.14 6.98 4.17
C ASP A 5 -5.04 7.32 3.18
N THR A 6 -3.85 7.69 3.68
CA THR A 6 -2.69 7.87 2.83
C THR A 6 -2.30 6.58 2.13
N LEU A 7 -2.29 5.44 2.83
CA LEU A 7 -1.88 4.15 2.23
C LEU A 7 -2.85 3.62 1.17
N LYS A 8 -4.15 3.90 1.32
CA LYS A 8 -5.18 3.55 0.34
C LYS A 8 -4.94 4.23 -1.01
N ASN A 9 -4.45 5.47 -1.01
CA ASN A 9 -4.14 6.20 -2.25
C ASN A 9 -2.96 5.60 -3.04
N TYR A 10 -2.14 4.75 -2.41
CA TYR A 10 -0.99 4.10 -3.06
C TYR A 10 -1.18 2.59 -3.27
N ILE A 11 -2.41 2.10 -3.17
CA ILE A 11 -2.79 0.75 -3.59
C ILE A 11 -3.83 0.82 -4.70
N THR A 12 -3.81 -0.16 -5.59
CA THR A 12 -4.85 -0.34 -6.60
C THR A 12 -6.12 -0.89 -5.96
N GLU A 13 -7.24 -0.82 -6.69
CA GLU A 13 -8.50 -1.46 -6.29
C GLU A 13 -8.33 -2.97 -6.02
N THR A 14 -7.45 -3.61 -6.78
CA THR A 14 -7.08 -5.03 -6.60
C THR A 14 -6.17 -5.30 -5.39
N GLY A 15 -5.84 -4.27 -4.60
CA GLY A 15 -4.96 -4.39 -3.45
C GLY A 15 -3.47 -4.57 -3.79
N LYS A 16 -3.01 -4.22 -4.99
CA LYS A 16 -1.57 -4.22 -5.33
C LYS A 16 -0.94 -2.86 -5.00
N ILE A 17 0.33 -2.82 -4.62
CA ILE A 17 1.04 -1.55 -4.37
C ILE A 17 1.30 -0.87 -5.72
N VAL A 18 0.94 0.41 -5.85
CA VAL A 18 1.16 1.17 -7.08
C VAL A 18 2.68 1.39 -7.28
N PRO A 19 3.23 1.13 -8.49
CA PRO A 19 4.64 1.36 -8.76
C PRO A 19 5.05 2.83 -8.67
N SER A 20 6.29 3.10 -8.25
CA SER A 20 6.82 4.47 -8.10
C SER A 20 6.83 5.29 -9.39
N ARG A 21 6.90 4.63 -10.56
CA ARG A 21 6.83 5.30 -11.88
C ARG A 21 5.48 5.97 -12.16
N ILE A 22 4.41 5.50 -11.50
CA ILE A 22 3.06 6.03 -11.64
C ILE A 22 2.81 7.12 -10.60
N THR A 23 3.26 6.90 -9.37
CA THR A 23 3.03 7.82 -8.24
C THR A 23 4.04 8.97 -8.17
N GLY A 24 5.14 8.90 -8.93
CA GLY A 24 6.23 9.89 -8.89
C GLY A 24 7.03 9.90 -7.59
N THR A 25 6.81 8.94 -6.68
CA THR A 25 7.50 8.92 -5.38
C THR A 25 8.96 8.49 -5.50
N SER A 26 9.84 9.12 -4.72
CA SER A 26 11.25 8.72 -4.68
C SER A 26 11.44 7.27 -4.23
N ALA A 27 12.53 6.63 -4.68
CA ALA A 27 12.82 5.23 -4.32
C ALA A 27 12.90 5.00 -2.80
N LYS A 28 13.37 6.00 -2.04
CA LYS A 28 13.42 5.93 -0.56
C LYS A 28 12.01 5.83 0.03
N TYR A 29 11.10 6.72 -0.40
CA TYR A 29 9.73 6.73 0.10
C TYR A 29 8.93 5.52 -0.38
N GLN A 30 9.13 5.05 -1.62
CA GLN A 30 8.50 3.83 -2.11
C GLN A 30 8.84 2.60 -1.25
N ARG A 31 10.10 2.47 -0.79
CA ARG A 31 10.50 1.38 0.13
C ARG A 31 9.81 1.49 1.49
N GLN A 32 9.70 2.70 2.03
CA GLN A 32 9.01 2.96 3.29
C GLN A 32 7.51 2.66 3.19
N LEU A 33 6.89 3.13 2.11
CA LEU A 33 5.50 2.89 1.76
C LEU A 33 5.23 1.38 1.66
N ALA A 34 6.03 0.65 0.88
CA ALA A 34 5.85 -0.80 0.73
C ALA A 34 5.97 -1.54 2.07
N ARG A 35 6.90 -1.14 2.95
CA ARG A 35 7.00 -1.70 4.30
C ARG A 35 5.78 -1.37 5.16
N ALA A 36 5.26 -0.16 5.05
CA ALA A 36 4.06 0.28 5.77
C ALA A 36 2.80 -0.45 5.31
N VAL A 37 2.60 -0.63 4.01
CA VAL A 37 1.49 -1.39 3.43
C VAL A 37 1.54 -2.85 3.89
N LYS A 38 2.72 -3.51 3.79
CA LYS A 38 2.87 -4.91 4.23
C LYS A 38 2.55 -5.08 5.73
N ARG A 39 2.97 -4.13 6.57
CA ARG A 39 2.62 -4.14 8.01
C ARG A 39 1.12 -3.98 8.24
N ALA A 40 0.47 -3.05 7.54
CA ALA A 40 -0.97 -2.84 7.67
C ALA A 40 -1.76 -4.09 7.23
N ARG A 41 -1.33 -4.79 6.19
CA ARG A 41 -1.94 -6.06 5.75
C ARG A 41 -1.78 -7.19 6.75
N ALA A 42 -0.62 -7.31 7.41
CA ALA A 42 -0.40 -8.30 8.47
C ALA A 42 -1.31 -8.09 9.68
N LEU A 43 -1.80 -6.86 9.89
CA LEU A 43 -2.75 -6.49 10.93
C LEU A 43 -4.21 -6.47 10.44
N ALA A 44 -4.48 -7.01 9.24
CA ALA A 44 -5.80 -7.01 8.61
C ALA A 44 -6.43 -5.60 8.40
N LEU A 45 -5.62 -4.53 8.40
CA LEU A 45 -6.09 -3.15 8.18
C LEU A 45 -6.23 -2.81 6.68
N LEU A 46 -5.55 -3.55 5.82
CA LEU A 46 -5.64 -3.43 4.36
C LEU A 46 -5.75 -4.83 3.74
N PRO A 47 -6.54 -4.99 2.66
CA PRO A 47 -6.66 -6.27 1.98
C PRO A 47 -5.39 -6.62 1.18
N TYR A 48 -5.15 -7.92 0.99
CA TYR A 48 -4.12 -8.44 0.08
C TYR A 48 -4.60 -8.51 -1.37
N SER A 49 -5.91 -8.71 -1.57
CA SER A 49 -6.59 -8.80 -2.85
C SER A 49 -8.04 -8.37 -2.67
N ASP A 50 -8.62 -7.85 -3.74
CA ASP A 50 -10.06 -7.64 -3.97
C ASP A 50 -10.94 -8.88 -3.72
N SER A 51 -10.37 -10.08 -3.82
CA SER A 51 -11.07 -11.35 -3.57
C SER A 51 -11.11 -11.75 -2.09
N HIS A 52 -10.40 -11.03 -1.23
CA HIS A 52 -10.36 -11.31 0.20
C HIS A 52 -11.62 -10.71 0.86
N LYS A 53 -12.71 -11.48 0.85
CA LYS A 53 -13.94 -11.20 1.61
C LYS A 53 -13.81 -11.63 3.07
#